data_AF-A0A960Q7B5-F1
#
_entry.id   AF-A0A960Q7B5-F1
#
_cell.length_a   1.000
_cell.length_b   1.000
_cell.length_c   1.000
_cell.angle_alpha   90.00
_cell.angle_beta   90.00
_cell.angle_gamma   90.00
#
_symmetry.space_group_name_H-M   'P 1'
#
loop_
_entity.id
_entity.type
_entity.pdbx_description
1 polymer ?
#
loop_
_entity_poly.entity_id
_entity_poly.type
_entity_poly.pdbx_seq_one_letter_code
_entity_poly.pdbx_strand_id
1 'polypeptide(L)'
;VPELGLIKNCRDAEDHVYGAQENYEVELARGVWLGLYRAGLTLLMPWLLAMAALALLVQFLVVLVVLVLALGALVGGVLFPRWQGLRWLAELAEADESSIARLFGRSQLVLSYALLGPATTPLALLFELTTLRHLRGPMLAFLVSRPVITGVGTVDRQGRFGLAEKAPAVRRRMRRTISPKGRPIFDTGNLLKQAVAPMSLHLAPLFGLYRRRQRLQLGFGDSNAAQWAEYLKVATTALVLDMAEAGWLEDVPRVRRPIRALHRLVSDPTLEARVAVRGGDPKTALELQRVYLDRADAFVRDAPAASLEAREVVALWRRVVEALEARRFDELFGRVDWITKRTLLEECRGAGGGDVLKTLDLRYHELGDGYLARLEARGLAPVLVAEEEVERAVRRPPEDSPAFFRGALIRKQAGSRVQLRVSWEGAVIGGRL
;
A
#
# COMPACT_ATOMS: atom_id res chain seq x y z
N VAL A 1 12.35 19.11 26.80
CA VAL A 1 11.14 18.56 26.14
C VAL A 1 11.63 17.45 25.23
N PRO A 2 11.08 16.22 25.25
CA PRO A 2 11.49 15.20 24.29
C PRO A 2 11.21 15.72 22.87
N GLU A 3 12.23 15.72 22.02
CA GLU A 3 12.13 16.15 20.63
C GLU A 3 11.38 15.06 19.85
N LEU A 4 10.22 15.40 19.28
CA LEU A 4 9.43 14.47 18.49
C LEU A 4 10.05 14.34 17.09
N GLY A 5 10.63 13.18 16.79
CA GLY A 5 11.15 12.85 15.46
C GLY A 5 10.10 12.20 14.57
N LEU A 6 10.07 12.56 13.29
CA LEU A 6 9.26 11.88 12.28
C LEU A 6 10.06 10.74 11.65
N ILE A 7 9.46 9.54 11.59
CA ILE A 7 10.13 8.35 11.06
C ILE A 7 9.40 7.86 9.81
N LYS A 8 10.14 7.71 8.70
CA LYS A 8 9.63 7.09 7.47
C LYS A 8 9.86 5.58 7.52
N ASN A 9 9.00 4.84 8.21
CA ASN A 9 9.14 3.39 8.32
C ASN A 9 7.87 2.58 7.98
N CYS A 10 7.99 1.25 7.90
CA CYS A 10 6.86 0.32 7.78
C CYS A 10 6.59 -0.48 9.07
N ARG A 11 7.46 -0.38 10.07
CA ARG A 11 7.33 -1.09 11.35
C ARG A 11 7.71 -0.20 12.54
N ASP A 12 6.92 -0.28 13.62
CA ASP A 12 7.21 0.45 14.87
C ASP A 12 8.08 -0.39 15.83
N ALA A 13 8.35 0.18 17.01
CA ALA A 13 9.09 -0.47 18.09
C ALA A 13 8.37 -1.68 18.70
N GLU A 14 7.06 -1.81 18.48
CA GLU A 14 6.22 -2.92 18.94
C GLU A 14 6.01 -3.99 17.86
N ASP A 15 6.75 -3.90 16.75
CA ASP A 15 6.65 -4.78 15.58
C ASP A 15 5.28 -4.74 14.87
N HIS A 16 4.46 -3.70 15.11
CA HIS A 16 3.29 -3.47 14.30
C HIS A 16 3.72 -3.02 12.90
N VAL A 17 3.25 -3.77 11.90
CA VAL A 17 3.51 -3.48 10.50
C VAL A 17 2.37 -2.64 9.91
N TYR A 18 2.75 -1.47 9.41
CA TYR A 18 1.94 -0.52 8.66
C TYR A 18 2.58 -0.30 7.27
N GLY A 19 2.23 0.79 6.58
CA GLY A 19 3.03 1.24 5.45
C GLY A 19 2.28 1.39 4.13
N ALA A 20 3.00 1.98 3.19
CA ALA A 20 2.52 2.50 1.92
C ALA A 20 2.10 1.41 0.92
N GLN A 21 1.22 1.80 0.01
CA GLN A 21 0.89 1.01 -1.18
C GLN A 21 1.61 1.67 -2.35
N GLU A 22 2.23 0.88 -3.21
CA GLU A 22 2.66 1.37 -4.51
C GLU A 22 1.45 1.36 -5.45
N ASN A 23 1.34 2.38 -6.30
CA ASN A 23 0.19 2.55 -7.19
C ASN A 23 0.67 2.65 -8.63
N TYR A 24 0.11 1.81 -9.50
CA TYR A 24 0.38 1.80 -10.93
C TYR A 24 -0.94 1.79 -11.69
N GLU A 25 -0.98 2.35 -12.89
CA GLU A 25 -2.14 2.20 -13.78
C GLU A 25 -1.92 0.98 -14.67
N VAL A 26 -2.88 0.05 -14.69
CA VAL A 26 -2.79 -1.17 -15.51
C VAL A 26 -4.13 -1.50 -16.14
N GLU A 27 -4.10 -2.30 -17.20
CA GLU A 27 -5.32 -2.97 -17.67
C GLU A 27 -5.78 -4.04 -16.67
N LEU A 28 -7.01 -3.93 -16.18
CA LEU A 28 -7.49 -4.84 -15.14
C LEU A 28 -7.70 -6.26 -15.68
N ALA A 29 -8.22 -6.39 -16.90
CA ALA A 29 -8.49 -7.64 -17.60
C ALA A 29 -8.50 -7.41 -19.12
N ARG A 30 -8.30 -8.47 -19.90
CA ARG A 30 -8.21 -8.42 -21.38
C ARG A 30 -9.11 -9.47 -22.03
N GLY A 31 -9.56 -9.18 -23.26
CA GLY A 31 -10.35 -10.10 -24.09
C GLY A 31 -11.57 -10.66 -23.35
N VAL A 32 -11.75 -11.98 -23.43
CA VAL A 32 -12.87 -12.70 -22.78
C VAL A 32 -12.95 -12.42 -21.28
N TRP A 33 -11.81 -12.28 -20.60
CA TRP A 33 -11.80 -12.01 -19.15
C TRP A 33 -12.33 -10.63 -18.78
N LEU A 34 -12.17 -9.62 -19.65
CA LEU A 34 -12.78 -8.31 -19.44
C LEU A 34 -14.30 -8.38 -19.60
N GLY A 35 -14.78 -9.15 -20.59
CA GLY A 35 -16.20 -9.43 -20.77
C GLY A 35 -16.80 -10.13 -19.56
N LEU A 36 -16.17 -11.22 -19.08
CA LEU A 36 -16.59 -11.95 -17.88
C LEU A 36 -16.56 -11.08 -16.62
N TYR A 37 -15.55 -10.23 -16.46
CA TYR A 37 -15.46 -9.27 -15.37
C TYR A 37 -16.66 -8.31 -15.38
N ARG A 38 -16.94 -7.68 -16.53
CA ARG A 38 -18.05 -6.72 -16.67
C ARG A 38 -19.41 -7.39 -16.49
N ALA A 39 -19.64 -8.53 -17.14
CA ALA A 39 -20.87 -9.30 -17.00
C ALA A 39 -21.11 -9.73 -15.55
N GLY A 40 -20.07 -10.26 -14.88
CA GLY A 40 -20.14 -10.62 -13.47
C GLY A 40 -20.40 -9.42 -12.57
N LEU A 41 -19.79 -8.26 -12.85
CA LEU A 41 -20.03 -7.02 -12.10
C LEU A 41 -21.48 -6.54 -12.27
N THR A 42 -22.01 -6.57 -13.50
CA THR A 42 -23.41 -6.21 -13.78
C THR A 42 -24.38 -7.16 -13.08
N LEU A 43 -24.10 -8.47 -13.08
CA LEU A 43 -24.92 -9.47 -12.39
C LEU A 43 -24.90 -9.27 -10.86
N LEU A 44 -23.77 -8.84 -10.30
CA LEU A 44 -23.65 -8.54 -8.86
C LEU A 44 -24.21 -7.17 -8.48
N MET A 45 -24.54 -6.30 -9.43
CA MET A 45 -24.96 -4.93 -9.12
C MET A 45 -26.25 -4.86 -8.28
N PRO A 46 -27.33 -5.62 -8.60
CA PRO A 46 -28.53 -5.63 -7.75
C PRO A 46 -28.24 -6.08 -6.32
N TRP A 47 -27.34 -7.07 -6.15
CA TRP A 47 -26.90 -7.53 -4.83
C TRP A 47 -26.18 -6.42 -4.05
N LEU A 48 -25.27 -5.69 -4.69
CA LEU A 48 -24.56 -4.58 -4.04
C LEU A 48 -25.50 -3.45 -3.62
N LEU A 49 -26.46 -3.10 -4.48
CA LEU A 49 -27.46 -2.09 -4.17
C LEU A 49 -28.39 -2.54 -3.04
N ALA A 50 -28.80 -3.82 -3.03
CA ALA A 50 -29.58 -4.39 -1.93
C ALA A 50 -28.82 -4.37 -0.60
N MET A 51 -27.53 -4.72 -0.61
CA MET A 51 -26.67 -4.63 0.58
C MET A 51 -26.46 -3.18 1.03
N ALA A 52 -26.38 -2.24 0.10
CA ALA A 52 -26.31 -0.82 0.43
C ALA A 52 -27.61 -0.30 1.05
N ALA A 53 -28.76 -0.66 0.49
CA ALA A 53 -30.06 -0.33 1.06
C ALA A 53 -30.23 -0.92 2.47
N LEU A 54 -29.82 -2.18 2.67
CA LEU A 54 -29.82 -2.82 3.98
C LEU A 54 -28.90 -2.09 4.97
N ALA A 55 -27.70 -1.69 4.54
CA ALA A 55 -26.79 -0.94 5.40
C ALA A 55 -27.33 0.43 5.80
N LEU A 56 -27.94 1.15 4.86
CA LEU A 56 -28.58 2.44 5.13
C LEU A 56 -29.80 2.27 6.05
N LEU A 57 -30.62 1.23 5.84
CA LEU A 57 -31.76 0.92 6.71
C LEU A 57 -31.29 0.61 8.13
N VAL A 58 -30.26 -0.22 8.28
CA VAL A 58 -29.70 -0.55 9.59
C VAL A 58 -29.14 0.71 10.28
N GLN A 59 -28.43 1.57 9.56
CA GLN A 59 -27.95 2.85 10.09
C GLN A 59 -29.11 3.76 10.52
N PHE A 60 -30.15 3.86 9.69
CA PHE A 60 -31.36 4.63 10.00
C PHE A 60 -32.05 4.10 11.27
N LEU A 61 -32.23 2.78 11.39
CA LEU A 61 -32.83 2.15 12.56
C LEU A 61 -32.01 2.40 13.83
N VAL A 62 -30.69 2.33 13.75
CA VAL A 62 -29.81 2.64 14.89
C VAL A 62 -29.99 4.10 15.33
N VAL A 63 -29.99 5.04 14.39
CA VAL A 63 -30.22 6.47 14.70
C VAL A 63 -31.61 6.69 15.28
N LEU A 64 -32.64 6.03 14.73
CA LEU A 64 -34.01 6.11 15.22
C LEU A 64 -34.13 5.59 16.65
N VAL A 65 -33.52 4.46 16.98
CA VAL A 65 -33.52 3.91 18.35
C VAL A 65 -32.84 4.89 19.31
N VAL A 66 -31.69 5.46 18.94
CA VAL A 66 -31.01 6.48 19.76
C VAL A 66 -31.91 7.70 19.97
N LEU A 67 -32.59 8.18 18.92
CA LEU A 67 -33.50 9.32 19.01
C LEU A 67 -34.71 9.04 19.91
N VAL A 68 -35.31 7.85 19.80
CA VAL A 68 -36.45 7.43 20.64
C VAL A 68 -36.03 7.30 22.10
N LEU A 69 -34.86 6.72 22.38
CA LEU A 69 -34.33 6.63 23.75
C LEU A 69 -34.04 8.02 24.33
N ALA A 70 -33.47 8.93 23.54
CA ALA A 70 -33.20 10.30 23.96
C ALA A 70 -34.50 11.07 24.23
N LEU A 71 -35.51 10.97 23.35
CA LEU A 71 -36.82 11.58 23.55
C LEU A 71 -37.53 11.00 24.77
N GLY A 72 -37.48 9.68 24.95
CA GLY A 72 -38.04 8.99 26.11
C GLY A 72 -37.41 9.44 27.43
N ALA A 73 -36.09 9.63 27.45
CA ALA A 73 -35.38 10.19 28.60
C ALA A 73 -35.81 11.62 28.91
N LEU A 74 -35.93 12.47 27.88
CA LEU A 74 -36.37 13.86 28.02
C LEU A 74 -37.80 13.94 28.58
N VAL A 75 -38.75 13.22 27.96
CA VAL A 75 -40.16 13.20 28.37
C VAL A 75 -40.30 12.59 29.77
N GLY A 76 -39.59 11.49 30.07
CA GLY A 76 -39.60 10.87 31.39
C GLY A 76 -39.05 11.79 32.48
N GLY A 77 -38.00 12.55 32.19
CA GLY A 77 -37.44 13.54 33.12
C GLY A 77 -38.40 14.69 33.41
N VAL A 78 -39.19 15.13 32.43
CA VAL A 78 -40.20 16.18 32.59
C VAL A 78 -41.44 15.68 33.34
N LEU A 79 -41.97 14.50 32.97
CA LEU A 79 -43.24 13.99 33.51
C LEU A 79 -43.09 13.32 34.87
N PHE A 80 -41.94 12.70 35.16
CA PHE A 80 -41.71 11.95 36.39
C PHE A 80 -40.39 12.35 37.07
N PRO A 81 -40.31 13.53 37.72
CA PRO A 81 -39.07 14.04 38.33
C PRO A 81 -38.46 13.13 39.40
N ARG A 82 -39.25 12.19 39.94
CA ARG A 82 -38.84 11.22 40.97
C ARG A 82 -38.35 9.88 40.40
N TRP A 83 -38.44 9.64 39.10
CA TRP A 83 -37.95 8.41 38.47
C TRP A 83 -36.42 8.45 38.32
N GLN A 84 -35.71 7.93 39.33
CA GLN A 84 -34.24 7.86 39.35
C GLN A 84 -33.65 6.81 38.37
N GLY A 85 -34.48 5.90 37.82
CA GLY A 85 -34.02 4.76 37.01
C GLY A 85 -33.46 5.11 35.62
N LEU A 86 -33.63 6.34 35.14
CA LEU A 86 -33.12 6.82 33.83
C LEU A 86 -32.00 7.86 33.96
N ARG A 87 -31.45 8.10 35.16
CA ARG A 87 -30.34 9.05 35.36
C ARG A 87 -29.11 8.71 34.51
N TRP A 88 -28.86 7.43 34.25
CA TRP A 88 -27.77 6.98 33.38
C TRP A 88 -27.88 7.48 31.92
N LEU A 89 -29.08 7.79 31.42
CA LEU A 89 -29.28 8.42 30.10
C LEU A 89 -28.97 9.92 30.11
N ALA A 90 -29.23 10.60 31.23
CA ALA A 90 -28.82 11.99 31.43
C ALA A 90 -27.29 12.08 31.64
N GLU A 91 -26.69 11.13 32.37
CA GLU A 91 -25.23 10.98 32.50
C GLU A 91 -24.57 10.66 31.15
N LEU A 92 -25.27 9.96 30.24
CA LEU A 92 -24.82 9.79 28.85
C LEU A 92 -24.93 11.09 28.05
N ALA A 93 -25.87 11.99 28.32
CA ALA A 93 -25.94 13.30 27.69
C ALA A 93 -24.87 14.28 28.24
N GLU A 94 -24.46 14.08 29.50
CA GLU A 94 -23.35 14.80 30.15
C GLU A 94 -21.98 14.13 29.92
N ALA A 95 -21.95 12.91 29.37
CA ALA A 95 -20.72 12.20 29.06
C ALA A 95 -19.94 12.97 27.98
N ASP A 96 -18.62 13.07 28.18
CA ASP A 96 -17.72 13.70 27.23
C ASP A 96 -17.99 13.21 25.81
N GLU A 97 -18.14 14.15 24.87
CA GLU A 97 -18.48 13.91 23.46
C GLU A 97 -17.59 12.82 22.84
N SER A 98 -16.33 12.75 23.30
CA SER A 98 -15.35 11.75 22.90
C SER A 98 -15.71 10.31 23.29
N SER A 99 -16.42 10.09 24.39
CA SER A 99 -16.73 8.77 24.94
C SER A 99 -17.95 8.15 24.25
N ILE A 100 -18.98 8.96 24.01
CA ILE A 100 -20.16 8.56 23.22
C ILE A 100 -19.76 8.30 21.77
N ALA A 101 -18.96 9.21 21.17
CA ALA A 101 -18.46 9.03 19.81
C ALA A 101 -17.61 7.77 19.66
N ARG A 102 -16.82 7.40 20.68
CA ARG A 102 -16.02 6.15 20.68
C ARG A 102 -16.89 4.90 20.79
N LEU A 103 -17.89 4.89 21.66
CA LEU A 103 -18.76 3.72 21.85
C LEU A 103 -19.64 3.49 20.62
N PHE A 104 -20.28 4.56 20.14
CA PHE A 104 -21.10 4.55 18.92
C PHE A 104 -20.24 4.26 17.68
N GLY A 105 -19.05 4.86 17.59
CA GLY A 105 -18.11 4.60 16.51
C GLY A 105 -17.68 3.13 16.46
N ARG A 106 -17.41 2.48 17.60
CA ARG A 106 -17.05 1.05 17.66
C ARG A 106 -18.20 0.13 17.25
N SER A 107 -19.42 0.37 17.75
CA SER A 107 -20.59 -0.45 17.38
C SER A 107 -20.96 -0.27 15.91
N GLN A 108 -20.93 0.96 15.40
CA GLN A 108 -21.17 1.28 13.99
C GLN A 108 -20.07 0.68 13.08
N LEU A 109 -18.81 0.65 13.53
CA LEU A 109 -17.73 -0.01 12.82
C LEU A 109 -17.95 -1.54 12.74
N VAL A 110 -18.33 -2.18 13.84
CA VAL A 110 -18.61 -3.63 13.86
C VAL A 110 -19.80 -3.97 12.95
N LEU A 111 -20.87 -3.20 13.05
CA LEU A 111 -22.09 -3.38 12.26
C LEU A 111 -21.83 -3.16 10.76
N SER A 112 -21.07 -2.12 10.42
CA SER A 112 -20.65 -1.89 9.04
C SER A 112 -19.77 -3.03 8.52
N TYR A 113 -18.80 -3.53 9.29
CA TYR A 113 -18.01 -4.70 8.87
C TYR A 113 -18.84 -5.97 8.70
N ALA A 114 -19.84 -6.20 9.54
CA ALA A 114 -20.75 -7.34 9.43
C ALA A 114 -21.55 -7.31 8.10
N LEU A 115 -21.96 -6.13 7.65
CA LEU A 115 -22.67 -5.94 6.38
C LEU A 115 -21.74 -5.89 5.17
N LEU A 116 -20.50 -5.42 5.35
CA LEU A 116 -19.48 -5.33 4.29
C LEU A 116 -18.97 -6.71 3.86
N GLY A 117 -18.93 -7.69 4.75
CA GLY A 117 -18.50 -9.06 4.43
C GLY A 117 -19.31 -9.69 3.29
N PRO A 118 -20.63 -9.86 3.45
CA PRO A 118 -21.52 -10.40 2.41
C PRO A 118 -21.52 -9.57 1.11
N ALA A 119 -21.38 -8.25 1.18
CA ALA A 119 -21.29 -7.40 0.00
C ALA A 119 -19.97 -7.61 -0.77
N THR A 120 -18.85 -7.72 -0.07
CA THR A 120 -17.51 -7.77 -0.69
C THR A 120 -17.06 -9.17 -1.08
N THR A 121 -17.60 -10.23 -0.48
CA THR A 121 -17.15 -11.62 -0.74
C THR A 121 -17.40 -12.08 -2.19
N PRO A 122 -18.59 -11.92 -2.78
CA PRO A 122 -18.84 -12.28 -4.17
C PRO A 122 -17.98 -11.46 -5.15
N LEU A 123 -17.76 -10.18 -4.85
CA LEU A 123 -16.89 -9.31 -5.63
C LEU A 123 -15.42 -9.73 -5.55
N ALA A 124 -14.94 -10.06 -4.36
CA ALA A 124 -13.58 -10.56 -4.17
C ALA A 124 -13.36 -11.85 -4.95
N LEU A 125 -14.36 -12.74 -5.01
CA LEU A 125 -14.32 -13.94 -5.84
C LEU A 125 -14.28 -13.60 -7.33
N LEU A 126 -15.17 -12.71 -7.80
CA LEU A 126 -15.16 -12.22 -9.18
C LEU A 126 -13.78 -11.66 -9.56
N PHE A 127 -13.20 -10.82 -8.70
CA PHE A 127 -11.88 -10.23 -8.92
C PHE A 127 -10.80 -11.31 -8.96
N GLU A 128 -10.81 -12.25 -8.01
CA GLU A 128 -9.85 -13.35 -7.95
C GLU A 128 -9.91 -14.25 -9.20
N LEU A 129 -11.08 -14.42 -9.81
CA LEU A 129 -11.26 -15.22 -11.00
C LEU A 129 -10.86 -14.48 -12.28
N THR A 130 -11.25 -13.21 -12.41
CA THR A 130 -11.23 -12.49 -13.71
C THR A 130 -10.11 -11.45 -13.83
N THR A 131 -9.69 -10.80 -12.75
CA THR A 131 -8.78 -9.65 -12.81
C THR A 131 -7.31 -10.05 -12.75
N LEU A 132 -6.46 -9.21 -13.33
CA LEU A 132 -5.00 -9.26 -13.31
C LEU A 132 -4.44 -10.63 -13.75
N ARG A 133 -5.17 -11.45 -14.53
CA ARG A 133 -4.69 -12.81 -14.87
C ARG A 133 -3.38 -12.79 -15.64
N HIS A 134 -3.25 -11.85 -16.58
CA HIS A 134 -2.06 -11.62 -17.38
C HIS A 134 -0.90 -11.03 -16.56
N LEU A 135 -1.16 -10.42 -15.41
CA LEU A 135 -0.12 -9.85 -14.53
C LEU A 135 0.24 -10.79 -13.37
N ARG A 136 -0.73 -11.44 -12.73
CA ARG A 136 -0.53 -12.22 -11.50
C ARG A 136 0.48 -13.34 -11.67
N GLY A 137 0.36 -14.15 -12.73
CA GLY A 137 1.33 -15.22 -12.98
C GLY A 137 2.73 -14.65 -13.23
N PRO A 138 2.90 -13.81 -14.26
CA PRO A 138 4.20 -13.26 -14.64
C PRO A 138 4.85 -12.33 -13.65
N MET A 139 4.12 -11.55 -12.86
CA MET A 139 4.74 -10.63 -11.91
C MET A 139 5.10 -11.28 -10.58
N LEU A 140 4.45 -12.38 -10.20
CA LEU A 140 4.62 -12.91 -8.84
C LEU A 140 6.07 -13.32 -8.55
N ALA A 141 6.81 -13.89 -9.51
CA ALA A 141 8.19 -14.28 -9.24
C ALA A 141 9.14 -13.07 -9.10
N PHE A 142 8.92 -12.01 -9.90
CA PHE A 142 9.57 -10.72 -9.72
C PHE A 142 9.24 -10.12 -8.36
N LEU A 143 7.96 -9.95 -8.03
CA LEU A 143 7.53 -9.30 -6.79
C LEU A 143 8.04 -10.00 -5.53
N VAL A 144 8.09 -11.35 -5.51
CA VAL A 144 8.60 -12.07 -4.33
C VAL A 144 10.12 -12.03 -4.19
N SER A 145 10.85 -11.77 -5.28
CA SER A 145 12.32 -11.66 -5.27
C SER A 145 12.82 -10.21 -5.20
N ARG A 146 11.99 -9.23 -5.59
CA ARG A 146 12.31 -7.79 -5.59
C ARG A 146 12.90 -7.25 -4.28
N PRO A 147 12.49 -7.71 -3.07
CA PRO A 147 13.13 -7.28 -1.83
C PRO A 147 14.65 -7.45 -1.79
N VAL A 148 15.24 -8.33 -2.60
CA VAL A 148 16.71 -8.47 -2.67
C VAL A 148 17.40 -7.22 -3.22
N ILE A 149 16.74 -6.50 -4.13
CA ILE A 149 17.29 -5.29 -4.77
C ILE A 149 16.80 -3.99 -4.12
N THR A 150 15.63 -3.99 -3.46
CA THR A 150 14.99 -2.76 -2.97
C THR A 150 14.49 -2.85 -1.53
N GLY A 151 14.78 -3.93 -0.81
CA GLY A 151 14.33 -4.11 0.57
C GLY A 151 14.92 -3.07 1.52
N VAL A 152 14.17 -2.70 2.55
CA VAL A 152 14.61 -1.75 3.57
C VAL A 152 15.49 -2.39 4.65
N GLY A 153 15.29 -3.68 4.88
CA GLY A 153 15.92 -4.39 5.97
C GLY A 153 15.26 -4.11 7.33
N THR A 154 15.21 -5.11 8.21
CA THR A 154 14.81 -4.90 9.61
C THR A 154 15.46 -5.94 10.50
N VAL A 155 15.65 -5.57 11.76
CA VAL A 155 16.08 -6.49 12.81
C VAL A 155 14.90 -6.82 13.71
N ASP A 156 14.75 -8.09 14.08
CA ASP A 156 13.82 -8.50 15.13
C ASP A 156 14.46 -8.34 16.51
N ARG A 157 13.66 -8.44 17.58
CA ARG A 157 14.16 -8.38 18.97
C ARG A 157 15.16 -9.48 19.33
N GLN A 158 15.28 -10.52 18.50
CA GLN A 158 16.24 -11.61 18.67
C GLN A 158 17.54 -11.35 17.89
N GLY A 159 17.69 -10.16 17.29
CA GLY A 159 18.88 -9.77 16.54
C GLY A 159 18.96 -10.38 15.13
N ARG A 160 17.91 -11.06 14.66
CA ARG A 160 17.90 -11.61 13.30
C ARG A 160 17.52 -10.53 12.30
N PHE A 161 18.30 -10.46 11.24
CA PHE A 161 18.10 -9.50 10.16
C PHE A 161 17.30 -10.14 9.02
N GLY A 162 16.32 -9.42 8.49
CA GLY A 162 15.59 -9.76 7.28
C GLY A 162 15.70 -8.64 6.25
N LEU A 163 15.54 -8.97 4.96
CA LEU A 163 15.71 -8.05 3.82
C LEU A 163 14.60 -7.00 3.71
N ALA A 164 13.41 -7.28 4.25
CA ALA A 164 12.25 -6.39 4.12
C ALA A 164 11.41 -6.33 5.39
N GLU A 165 10.83 -5.17 5.64
CA GLU A 165 10.00 -4.95 6.83
C GLU A 165 8.59 -5.48 6.67
N LYS A 166 7.98 -5.22 5.51
CA LYS A 166 6.55 -5.43 5.29
C LYS A 166 6.26 -6.81 4.74
N ALA A 167 7.18 -7.37 3.96
CA ALA A 167 7.03 -8.68 3.33
C ALA A 167 6.68 -9.83 4.31
N PRO A 168 7.28 -9.96 5.51
CA PRO A 168 6.91 -11.01 6.47
C PRO A 168 5.46 -10.96 6.97
N ALA A 169 4.82 -9.79 6.86
CA ALA A 169 3.45 -9.57 7.30
C ALA A 169 2.41 -9.96 6.24
N VAL A 170 2.82 -10.17 4.98
CA VAL A 170 1.94 -10.52 3.87
C VAL A 170 1.33 -11.91 4.08
N ARG A 171 0.02 -12.06 3.88
CA ARG A 171 -0.66 -13.35 4.12
C ARG A 171 -1.30 -13.96 2.89
N ARG A 172 -1.56 -13.16 1.85
CA ARG A 172 -2.35 -13.58 0.70
C ARG A 172 -1.84 -12.94 -0.59
N ARG A 173 -2.15 -13.58 -1.72
CA ARG A 173 -1.79 -13.04 -3.05
C ARG A 173 -2.65 -11.84 -3.40
N MET A 174 -3.94 -11.88 -3.07
CA MET A 174 -4.92 -10.89 -3.48
C MET A 174 -5.87 -10.57 -2.33
N ARG A 175 -6.36 -9.34 -2.27
CA ARG A 175 -7.31 -8.92 -1.24
C ARG A 175 -8.66 -9.59 -1.41
N ARG A 176 -9.27 -10.00 -0.30
CA ARG A 176 -10.65 -10.53 -0.25
C ARG A 176 -11.65 -9.70 0.55
N THR A 177 -11.16 -8.72 1.30
CA THR A 177 -11.97 -7.88 2.19
C THR A 177 -11.35 -6.50 2.25
N ILE A 178 -12.18 -5.48 2.50
CA ILE A 178 -11.71 -4.12 2.77
C ILE A 178 -10.99 -3.99 4.12
N SER A 179 -11.05 -5.00 5.00
CA SER A 179 -10.37 -4.98 6.30
C SER A 179 -8.85 -4.81 6.15
N PRO A 180 -8.21 -3.88 6.88
CA PRO A 180 -6.77 -3.64 6.77
C PRO A 180 -5.92 -4.88 7.08
N LYS A 181 -6.47 -5.86 7.82
CA LYS A 181 -5.81 -7.13 8.17
C LYS A 181 -5.53 -8.06 6.99
N GLY A 182 -6.08 -7.80 5.80
CA GLY A 182 -5.96 -8.67 4.63
C GLY A 182 -4.53 -8.89 4.11
N ARG A 183 -3.63 -7.91 4.32
CA ARG A 183 -2.19 -7.89 3.94
C ARG A 183 -1.86 -8.69 2.64
N PRO A 184 -2.32 -8.21 1.47
CA PRO A 184 -2.12 -8.89 0.19
C PRO A 184 -0.88 -8.39 -0.58
N ILE A 185 -0.41 -9.15 -1.57
CA ILE A 185 0.53 -8.65 -2.60
C ILE A 185 -0.21 -7.71 -3.54
N PHE A 186 -1.28 -8.19 -4.19
CA PHE A 186 -2.16 -7.41 -5.06
C PHE A 186 -3.36 -6.91 -4.24
N ASP A 187 -3.33 -5.63 -3.90
CA ASP A 187 -4.37 -4.99 -3.12
C ASP A 187 -5.48 -4.46 -4.04
N THR A 188 -6.64 -5.13 -4.04
CA THR A 188 -7.85 -4.68 -4.74
C THR A 188 -8.81 -3.91 -3.84
N GLY A 189 -8.30 -3.36 -2.73
CA GLY A 189 -9.09 -2.68 -1.72
C GLY A 189 -9.70 -1.39 -2.25
N ASN A 190 -9.01 -0.69 -3.14
CA ASN A 190 -9.56 0.44 -3.90
C ASN A 190 -10.81 0.05 -4.70
N LEU A 191 -10.79 -1.09 -5.41
CA LEU A 191 -11.94 -1.58 -6.17
C LEU A 191 -13.09 -1.99 -5.27
N LEU A 192 -12.80 -2.70 -4.17
CA LEU A 192 -13.81 -3.06 -3.19
C LEU A 192 -14.45 -1.84 -2.54
N LYS A 193 -13.66 -0.79 -2.24
CA LYS A 193 -14.15 0.49 -1.70
C LYS A 193 -15.09 1.20 -2.68
N GLN A 194 -14.77 1.23 -3.97
CA GLN A 194 -15.68 1.77 -4.99
C GLN A 194 -17.00 0.99 -5.03
N ALA A 195 -16.94 -0.33 -4.92
CA ALA A 195 -18.12 -1.19 -4.99
C ALA A 195 -19.06 -1.05 -3.79
N VAL A 196 -18.55 -0.68 -2.61
CA VAL A 196 -19.35 -0.44 -1.39
C VAL A 196 -19.66 1.04 -1.14
N ALA A 197 -19.19 1.95 -2.00
CA ALA A 197 -19.49 3.38 -1.92
C ALA A 197 -21.00 3.73 -1.85
N PRO A 198 -21.94 2.96 -2.46
CA PRO A 198 -23.38 3.21 -2.29
C PRO A 198 -23.87 3.12 -0.85
N MET A 199 -23.15 2.42 0.05
CA MET A 199 -23.47 2.38 1.49
C MET A 199 -23.33 3.75 2.16
N SER A 200 -22.71 4.71 1.49
CA SER A 200 -22.61 6.11 1.90
C SER A 200 -23.28 7.05 0.89
N LEU A 201 -24.28 6.56 0.14
CA LEU A 201 -25.03 7.30 -0.88
C LEU A 201 -24.18 7.81 -2.06
N HIS A 202 -22.96 7.29 -2.23
CA HIS A 202 -22.05 7.69 -3.31
C HIS A 202 -22.10 6.65 -4.45
N LEU A 203 -22.91 6.92 -5.47
CA LEU A 203 -23.09 6.00 -6.61
C LEU A 203 -22.04 6.17 -7.72
N ALA A 204 -21.51 7.38 -7.91
CA ALA A 204 -20.57 7.67 -9.00
C ALA A 204 -19.35 6.72 -9.07
N PRO A 205 -18.70 6.32 -7.95
CA PRO A 205 -17.56 5.41 -7.99
C PRO A 205 -17.87 4.02 -8.57
N LEU A 206 -19.13 3.56 -8.56
CA LEU A 206 -19.52 2.27 -9.15
C LEU A 206 -19.23 2.23 -10.65
N PHE A 207 -19.48 3.33 -11.36
CA PHE A 207 -19.23 3.41 -12.80
C PHE A 207 -17.73 3.34 -13.11
N GLY A 208 -16.89 3.79 -12.17
CA GLY A 208 -15.43 3.68 -12.25
C GLY A 208 -14.95 2.25 -12.42
N LEU A 209 -15.65 1.26 -11.86
CA LEU A 209 -15.31 -0.16 -11.96
C LEU A 209 -15.38 -0.69 -13.40
N TYR A 210 -16.18 -0.09 -14.28
CA TYR A 210 -16.30 -0.53 -15.68
C TYR A 210 -15.16 -0.05 -16.57
N ARG A 211 -14.31 0.87 -16.09
CA ARG A 211 -13.13 1.34 -16.82
C ARG A 211 -12.15 0.19 -17.05
N ARG A 212 -11.57 0.16 -18.26
CA ARG A 212 -10.61 -0.86 -18.67
C ARG A 212 -9.31 -0.79 -17.85
N ARG A 213 -8.81 0.43 -17.66
CA ARG A 213 -7.64 0.70 -16.82
C ARG A 213 -8.07 1.04 -15.40
N GLN A 214 -7.35 0.44 -14.44
CA GLN A 214 -7.59 0.57 -13.02
C GLN A 214 -6.26 0.79 -12.30
N ARG A 215 -6.34 1.41 -11.12
CA ARG A 215 -5.17 1.55 -10.25
C ARG A 215 -4.84 0.21 -9.60
N LEU A 216 -3.75 -0.42 -10.04
CA LEU A 216 -3.10 -1.52 -9.35
C LEU A 216 -2.46 -0.99 -8.06
N GLN A 217 -2.75 -1.64 -6.94
CA GLN A 217 -2.06 -1.35 -5.69
C GLN A 217 -1.23 -2.56 -5.26
N LEU A 218 0.08 -2.36 -5.03
CA LEU A 218 0.94 -3.39 -4.44
C LEU A 218 1.04 -3.15 -2.93
N GLY A 219 0.66 -4.17 -2.15
CA GLY A 219 0.44 -4.05 -0.71
C GLY A 219 1.65 -4.32 0.19
N PHE A 220 2.83 -4.56 -0.37
CA PHE A 220 4.00 -5.06 0.38
C PHE A 220 5.30 -4.27 0.15
N GLY A 221 5.27 -3.17 -0.61
CA GLY A 221 6.43 -2.28 -0.77
C GLY A 221 6.85 -1.70 0.58
N ASP A 222 8.15 -1.71 0.83
CA ASP A 222 8.74 -1.01 1.98
C ASP A 222 8.85 0.49 1.69
N SER A 223 8.89 1.30 2.75
CA SER A 223 9.16 2.74 2.68
C SER A 223 10.67 2.95 2.62
N ASN A 224 11.24 3.09 1.42
CA ASN A 224 12.68 3.23 1.26
C ASN A 224 13.14 4.60 1.77
N ALA A 225 14.26 4.64 2.48
CA ALA A 225 14.87 5.89 2.89
C ALA A 225 15.83 6.36 1.78
N ALA A 226 16.66 5.45 1.25
CA ALA A 226 17.57 5.71 0.15
C ALA A 226 16.82 6.02 -1.14
N GLN A 227 17.14 7.16 -1.75
CA GLN A 227 16.51 7.61 -3.00
C GLN A 227 16.73 6.60 -4.14
N TRP A 228 17.92 6.00 -4.20
CA TRP A 228 18.25 4.94 -5.16
C TRP A 228 17.35 3.72 -5.04
N ALA A 229 17.11 3.23 -3.81
CA ALA A 229 16.24 2.08 -3.58
C ALA A 229 14.78 2.40 -3.91
N GLU A 230 14.30 3.61 -3.57
CA GLU A 230 12.95 4.07 -3.92
C GLU A 230 12.78 4.15 -5.45
N TYR A 231 13.73 4.75 -6.16
CA TYR A 231 13.72 4.86 -7.62
C TYR A 231 13.75 3.49 -8.28
N LEU A 232 14.70 2.62 -7.90
CA LEU A 232 14.82 1.27 -8.46
C LEU A 232 13.55 0.45 -8.24
N LYS A 233 12.90 0.57 -7.06
CA LYS A 233 11.64 -0.12 -6.76
C LYS A 233 10.54 0.26 -7.73
N VAL A 234 10.33 1.56 -7.93
CA VAL A 234 9.27 2.06 -8.82
C VAL A 234 9.60 1.76 -10.27
N ALA A 235 10.82 2.07 -10.71
CA ALA A 235 11.22 1.99 -12.10
C ALA A 235 11.28 0.54 -12.63
N THR A 236 11.85 -0.39 -11.87
CA THR A 236 11.87 -1.82 -12.27
C THR A 236 10.46 -2.40 -12.29
N THR A 237 9.59 -1.98 -11.37
CA THR A 237 8.20 -2.46 -11.34
C THR A 237 7.39 -1.92 -12.51
N ALA A 238 7.55 -0.65 -12.86
CA ALA A 238 6.94 -0.05 -14.05
C ALA A 238 7.40 -0.76 -15.33
N LEU A 239 8.71 -0.98 -15.50
CA LEU A 239 9.23 -1.69 -16.67
C LEU A 239 8.75 -3.15 -16.76
N VAL A 240 8.65 -3.85 -15.63
CA VAL A 240 8.09 -5.21 -15.59
C VAL A 240 6.58 -5.21 -15.91
N LEU A 241 5.84 -4.17 -15.52
CA LEU A 241 4.45 -3.99 -15.92
C LEU A 241 4.31 -3.79 -17.41
N ASP A 242 5.14 -2.92 -18.02
CA ASP A 242 5.14 -2.68 -19.46
C ASP A 242 5.46 -3.97 -20.24
N MET A 243 6.47 -4.73 -19.80
CA MET A 243 6.77 -6.04 -20.36
C MET A 243 5.59 -7.03 -20.24
N ALA A 244 4.94 -7.06 -19.07
CA ALA A 244 3.79 -7.94 -18.85
C ALA A 244 2.61 -7.55 -19.74
N GLU A 245 2.37 -6.25 -19.92
CA GLU A 245 1.35 -5.72 -20.81
C GLU A 245 1.69 -5.96 -22.28
N ALA A 246 2.96 -5.99 -22.66
CA ALA A 246 3.43 -6.33 -24.01
C ALA A 246 3.53 -7.84 -24.29
N GLY A 247 3.28 -8.70 -23.29
CA GLY A 247 3.35 -10.16 -23.45
C GLY A 247 4.75 -10.77 -23.38
N TRP A 248 5.75 -10.03 -22.88
CA TRP A 248 7.16 -10.45 -22.86
C TRP A 248 7.54 -11.41 -21.72
N LEU A 249 6.58 -11.78 -20.87
CA LEU A 249 6.81 -12.54 -19.63
C LEU A 249 6.07 -13.90 -19.58
N GLU A 250 5.72 -14.47 -20.72
CA GLU A 250 4.95 -15.71 -20.77
C GLU A 250 5.70 -16.93 -20.21
N ASP A 251 7.01 -16.98 -20.43
CA ASP A 251 7.93 -18.07 -20.10
C ASP A 251 8.84 -17.79 -18.89
N VAL A 252 8.65 -16.66 -18.19
CA VAL A 252 9.38 -16.43 -16.92
C VAL A 252 8.90 -17.41 -15.84
N PRO A 253 9.78 -17.81 -14.89
CA PRO A 253 9.45 -18.80 -13.87
C PRO A 253 8.19 -18.48 -13.06
N ARG A 254 7.39 -19.51 -12.77
CA ARG A 254 6.16 -19.38 -11.96
C ARG A 254 6.37 -19.99 -10.57
N VAL A 255 6.42 -19.16 -9.54
CA VAL A 255 6.62 -19.61 -8.15
C VAL A 255 5.40 -20.39 -7.63
N ARG A 256 5.61 -21.58 -7.03
CA ARG A 256 4.52 -22.48 -6.61
C ARG A 256 3.70 -21.98 -5.42
N ARG A 257 4.38 -21.49 -4.38
CA ARG A 257 3.76 -21.00 -3.14
C ARG A 257 4.24 -19.56 -2.85
N PRO A 258 3.74 -18.54 -3.57
CA PRO A 258 4.33 -17.20 -3.58
C PRO A 258 4.49 -16.56 -2.20
N ILE A 259 3.52 -16.75 -1.29
CA ILE A 259 3.61 -16.16 0.06
C ILE A 259 4.70 -16.84 0.89
N ARG A 260 4.79 -18.18 0.83
CA ARG A 260 5.87 -18.90 1.52
C ARG A 260 7.23 -18.60 0.90
N ALA A 261 7.28 -18.45 -0.43
CA ALA A 261 8.48 -18.06 -1.14
C ALA A 261 8.94 -16.66 -0.73
N LEU A 262 8.05 -15.67 -0.71
CA LEU A 262 8.33 -14.31 -0.23
C LEU A 262 8.94 -14.36 1.16
N HIS A 263 8.27 -15.01 2.12
CA HIS A 263 8.78 -15.08 3.50
C HIS A 263 10.16 -15.75 3.57
N ARG A 264 10.35 -16.85 2.83
CA ARG A 264 11.62 -17.56 2.82
C ARG A 264 12.76 -16.70 2.26
N LEU A 265 12.52 -15.99 1.17
CA LEU A 265 13.53 -15.13 0.54
C LEU A 265 13.87 -13.92 1.41
N VAL A 266 12.88 -13.25 2.00
CA VAL A 266 13.14 -12.04 2.80
C VAL A 266 13.71 -12.33 4.18
N SER A 267 13.56 -13.54 4.69
CA SER A 267 14.17 -13.96 5.95
C SER A 267 15.63 -14.41 5.79
N ASP A 268 16.16 -14.47 4.57
CA ASP A 268 17.51 -14.94 4.29
C ASP A 268 18.43 -13.81 3.76
N PRO A 269 19.21 -13.16 4.63
CA PRO A 269 20.17 -12.15 4.22
C PRO A 269 21.42 -12.72 3.53
N THR A 270 21.62 -14.06 3.50
CA THR A 270 22.72 -14.67 2.72
C THR A 270 22.36 -14.81 1.25
N LEU A 271 21.09 -14.59 0.86
CA LEU A 271 20.61 -14.65 -0.53
C LEU A 271 20.68 -16.05 -1.17
N GLU A 272 20.81 -17.10 -0.37
CA GLU A 272 21.00 -18.48 -0.83
C GLU A 272 19.70 -19.29 -0.83
N ALA A 273 18.67 -18.79 -0.17
CA ALA A 273 17.37 -19.40 -0.06
C ALA A 273 16.78 -19.67 -1.45
N ARG A 274 16.53 -20.95 -1.74
CA ARG A 274 15.87 -21.39 -2.96
C ARG A 274 14.37 -21.61 -2.77
N VAL A 275 13.59 -21.23 -3.77
CA VAL A 275 12.12 -21.39 -3.81
C VAL A 275 11.67 -22.20 -5.01
N ALA A 276 10.70 -23.08 -4.80
CA ALA A 276 10.20 -23.95 -5.85
C ALA A 276 9.42 -23.17 -6.93
N VAL A 277 9.83 -23.34 -8.18
CA VAL A 277 9.14 -22.87 -9.38
C VAL A 277 8.44 -24.04 -10.08
N ARG A 278 7.50 -23.76 -10.99
CA ARG A 278 6.82 -24.80 -11.77
C ARG A 278 7.72 -25.28 -12.91
N GLY A 279 7.86 -26.58 -13.05
CA GLY A 279 8.49 -27.21 -14.21
C GLY A 279 10.02 -27.05 -14.30
N GLY A 280 10.70 -26.68 -13.21
CA GLY A 280 12.15 -26.53 -13.21
C GLY A 280 12.74 -26.46 -11.80
N ASP A 281 14.05 -26.28 -11.73
CA ASP A 281 14.80 -26.30 -10.47
C ASP A 281 14.47 -25.13 -9.54
N PRO A 282 14.52 -25.34 -8.21
CA PRO A 282 14.34 -24.27 -7.24
C PRO A 282 15.32 -23.10 -7.47
N LYS A 283 14.81 -21.87 -7.50
CA LYS A 283 15.60 -20.67 -7.80
C LYS A 283 15.83 -19.78 -6.57
N THR A 284 16.98 -19.11 -6.49
CA THR A 284 17.24 -18.04 -5.52
C THR A 284 16.51 -16.75 -5.92
N ALA A 285 16.48 -15.74 -5.03
CA ALA A 285 15.95 -14.42 -5.38
C ALA A 285 16.75 -13.77 -6.53
N LEU A 286 18.09 -13.89 -6.53
CA LEU A 286 18.95 -13.33 -7.57
C LEU A 286 18.76 -14.04 -8.91
N GLU A 287 18.69 -15.37 -8.94
CA GLU A 287 18.39 -16.13 -10.16
C GLU A 287 17.02 -15.75 -10.76
N LEU A 288 16.03 -15.45 -9.92
CA LEU A 288 14.75 -14.92 -10.40
C LEU A 288 14.90 -13.51 -10.97
N GLN A 289 15.57 -12.60 -10.26
CA GLN A 289 15.79 -11.22 -10.72
C GLN A 289 16.57 -11.17 -12.03
N ARG A 290 17.59 -12.01 -12.20
CA ARG A 290 18.39 -12.13 -13.44
C ARG A 290 17.50 -12.45 -14.65
N VAL A 291 16.55 -13.38 -14.52
CA VAL A 291 15.61 -13.69 -15.60
C VAL A 291 14.79 -12.47 -16.01
N TYR A 292 14.28 -11.69 -15.06
CA TYR A 292 13.51 -10.48 -15.43
C TYR A 292 14.39 -9.37 -15.99
N LEU A 293 15.61 -9.22 -15.47
CA LEU A 293 16.58 -8.26 -15.98
C LEU A 293 16.93 -8.56 -17.45
N ASP A 294 17.19 -9.83 -17.79
CA ASP A 294 17.52 -10.23 -19.16
C ASP A 294 16.34 -9.97 -20.11
N ARG A 295 15.10 -10.10 -19.62
CA ARG A 295 13.90 -9.71 -20.38
C ARG A 295 13.73 -8.22 -20.50
N ALA A 296 14.00 -7.46 -19.46
CA ALA A 296 13.95 -6.01 -19.49
C ALA A 296 14.96 -5.47 -20.50
N ASP A 297 16.17 -6.02 -20.50
CA ASP A 297 17.23 -5.68 -21.45
C ASP A 297 16.83 -5.96 -22.90
N ALA A 298 16.29 -7.16 -23.17
CA ALA A 298 15.81 -7.51 -24.50
C ALA A 298 14.62 -6.65 -24.94
N PHE A 299 13.65 -6.43 -24.06
CA PHE A 299 12.48 -5.59 -24.32
C PHE A 299 12.86 -4.15 -24.67
N VAL A 300 13.77 -3.55 -23.91
CA VAL A 300 14.26 -2.19 -24.13
C VAL A 300 15.11 -2.09 -25.40
N ARG A 301 15.90 -3.12 -25.72
CA ARG A 301 16.70 -3.17 -26.95
C ARG A 301 15.83 -3.28 -28.21
N ASP A 302 14.79 -4.10 -28.16
CA ASP A 302 13.92 -4.37 -29.32
C ASP A 302 12.83 -3.30 -29.50
N ALA A 303 12.65 -2.40 -28.52
CA ALA A 303 11.72 -1.29 -28.60
C ALA A 303 12.27 -0.14 -29.49
N PRO A 304 11.61 0.20 -30.62
CA PRO A 304 12.11 1.17 -31.59
C PRO A 304 12.35 2.59 -31.04
N ALA A 305 11.65 2.95 -29.96
CA ALA A 305 11.72 4.27 -29.32
C ALA A 305 11.85 4.15 -27.80
N ALA A 306 12.60 3.16 -27.30
CA ALA A 306 12.86 3.06 -25.86
C ALA A 306 13.48 4.36 -25.32
N SER A 307 12.88 4.90 -24.26
CA SER A 307 13.38 6.10 -23.60
C SER A 307 14.78 5.89 -23.02
N LEU A 308 15.54 6.98 -22.88
CA LEU A 308 16.83 6.94 -22.18
C LEU A 308 16.66 6.42 -20.76
N GLU A 309 15.60 6.87 -20.08
CA GLU A 309 15.24 6.40 -18.73
C GLU A 309 15.09 4.87 -18.67
N ALA A 310 14.40 4.24 -19.64
CA ALA A 310 14.25 2.79 -19.64
C ALA A 310 15.61 2.05 -19.74
N ARG A 311 16.55 2.60 -20.52
CA ARG A 311 17.91 2.06 -20.65
C ARG A 311 18.71 2.24 -19.35
N GLU A 312 18.59 3.41 -18.71
CA GLU A 312 19.22 3.70 -17.43
C GLU A 312 18.70 2.75 -16.33
N VAL A 313 17.39 2.53 -16.26
CA VAL A 313 16.78 1.60 -15.30
C VAL A 313 17.32 0.18 -15.45
N VAL A 314 17.45 -0.32 -16.68
CA VAL A 314 18.07 -1.63 -16.94
C VAL A 314 19.53 -1.66 -16.50
N ALA A 315 20.31 -0.62 -16.80
CA ALA A 315 21.72 -0.55 -16.40
C ALA A 315 21.90 -0.51 -14.87
N LEU A 316 21.05 0.26 -14.17
CA LEU A 316 21.04 0.34 -12.71
C LEU A 316 20.64 -0.99 -12.08
N TRP A 317 19.58 -1.62 -12.59
CA TRP A 317 19.14 -2.93 -12.13
C TRP A 317 20.24 -3.98 -12.33
N ARG A 318 20.89 -3.99 -13.49
CA ARG A 318 22.03 -4.85 -13.81
C ARG A 318 23.17 -4.68 -12.82
N ARG A 319 23.58 -3.43 -12.56
CA ARG A 319 24.64 -3.12 -11.60
C ARG A 319 24.32 -3.69 -10.21
N VAL A 320 23.09 -3.51 -9.72
CA VAL A 320 22.69 -4.01 -8.39
C VAL A 320 22.71 -5.53 -8.35
N VAL A 321 22.14 -6.21 -9.35
CA VAL A 321 22.13 -7.68 -9.38
C VAL A 321 23.55 -8.25 -9.47
N GLU A 322 24.42 -7.67 -10.31
CA GLU A 322 25.82 -8.12 -10.46
C GLU A 322 26.66 -7.88 -9.20
N ALA A 323 26.49 -6.75 -8.53
CA ALA A 323 27.16 -6.48 -7.25
C ALA A 323 26.71 -7.46 -6.15
N LEU A 324 25.40 -7.77 -6.09
CA LEU A 324 24.84 -8.74 -5.14
C LEU A 324 25.36 -10.16 -5.40
N GLU A 325 25.39 -10.61 -6.65
CA GLU A 325 25.91 -11.92 -7.03
C GLU A 325 27.40 -12.05 -6.71
N ALA A 326 28.19 -10.99 -6.95
CA ALA A 326 29.61 -10.95 -6.66
C ALA A 326 29.94 -10.62 -5.19
N ARG A 327 28.93 -10.47 -4.31
CA ARG A 327 29.07 -10.11 -2.89
C ARG A 327 29.78 -8.77 -2.65
N ARG A 328 29.75 -7.85 -3.61
CA ARG A 328 30.31 -6.49 -3.51
C ARG A 328 29.30 -5.54 -2.86
N PHE A 329 29.01 -5.79 -1.59
CA PHE A 329 28.00 -5.05 -0.83
C PHE A 329 28.39 -3.58 -0.58
N ASP A 330 29.68 -3.29 -0.55
CA ASP A 330 30.26 -1.96 -0.43
C ASP A 330 29.83 -1.02 -1.58
N GLU A 331 29.73 -1.52 -2.80
CA GLU A 331 29.22 -0.74 -3.95
C GLU A 331 27.76 -0.28 -3.76
N LEU A 332 27.00 -1.02 -2.95
CA LEU A 332 25.58 -0.81 -2.72
C LEU A 332 25.28 -0.08 -1.42
N PHE A 333 26.30 0.20 -0.60
CA PHE A 333 26.16 1.02 0.60
C PHE A 333 25.67 2.43 0.23
N GLY A 334 24.71 2.94 0.98
CA GLY A 334 24.01 4.19 0.71
C GLY A 334 23.01 4.14 -0.45
N ARG A 335 22.99 3.07 -1.26
CA ARG A 335 22.09 2.91 -2.42
C ARG A 335 20.93 1.97 -2.14
N VAL A 336 21.21 0.87 -1.45
CA VAL A 336 20.22 -0.13 -1.06
C VAL A 336 20.10 -0.12 0.46
N ASP A 337 18.90 0.18 0.95
CA ASP A 337 18.62 0.39 2.38
C ASP A 337 19.04 -0.81 3.24
N TRP A 338 18.61 -2.03 2.88
CA TRP A 338 18.89 -3.21 3.71
C TRP A 338 20.40 -3.50 3.82
N ILE A 339 21.18 -3.20 2.79
CA ILE A 339 22.63 -3.38 2.80
C ILE A 339 23.26 -2.36 3.74
N THR A 340 22.94 -1.09 3.53
CA THR A 340 23.42 0.03 4.35
C THR A 340 23.10 -0.20 5.83
N LYS A 341 21.85 -0.53 6.12
CA LYS A 341 21.37 -0.79 7.47
C LYS A 341 22.02 -2.02 8.07
N ARG A 342 22.17 -3.12 7.32
CA ARG A 342 22.84 -4.33 7.81
C ARG A 342 24.28 -4.01 8.22
N THR A 343 25.03 -3.30 7.38
CA THR A 343 26.40 -2.90 7.68
C THR A 343 26.49 -2.09 8.98
N LEU A 344 25.64 -1.06 9.15
CA LEU A 344 25.61 -0.25 10.38
C LEU A 344 25.27 -1.09 11.62
N LEU A 345 24.30 -2.01 11.51
CA LEU A 345 23.89 -2.87 12.61
C LEU A 345 24.97 -3.89 12.98
N GLU A 346 25.69 -4.44 11.99
CA GLU A 346 26.78 -5.38 12.19
C GLU A 346 27.96 -4.74 12.95
N GLU A 347 28.30 -3.49 12.65
CA GLU A 347 29.29 -2.71 13.40
C GLU A 347 28.89 -2.50 14.87
N CYS A 348 27.58 -2.38 15.14
CA CYS A 348 27.05 -2.20 16.49
C CYS A 348 26.69 -3.50 17.21
N ARG A 349 26.87 -4.69 16.62
CA ARG A 349 26.48 -5.97 17.25
C ARG A 349 27.18 -6.25 18.58
N GLY A 350 28.38 -5.71 18.78
CA GLY A 350 29.11 -5.81 20.06
C GLY A 350 28.62 -4.83 21.14
N ALA A 351 27.80 -3.83 20.78
CA ALA A 351 27.45 -2.72 21.64
C ALA A 351 26.15 -2.92 22.46
N GLY A 352 25.37 -3.99 22.21
CA GLY A 352 24.16 -4.25 22.99
C GLY A 352 23.27 -5.40 22.49
N GLY A 353 22.21 -5.68 23.23
CA GLY A 353 21.20 -6.69 22.90
C GLY A 353 20.22 -6.25 21.80
N GLY A 354 19.23 -7.08 21.50
CA GLY A 354 18.28 -6.86 20.40
C GLY A 354 17.51 -5.54 20.45
N ASP A 355 17.24 -4.99 21.63
CA ASP A 355 16.53 -3.70 21.79
C ASP A 355 17.39 -2.51 21.34
N VAL A 356 18.71 -2.57 21.55
CA VAL A 356 19.65 -1.56 21.07
C VAL A 356 19.68 -1.61 19.54
N LEU A 357 19.82 -2.80 18.96
CA LEU A 357 19.77 -2.97 17.50
C LEU A 357 18.43 -2.50 16.93
N LYS A 358 17.30 -2.73 17.61
CA LYS A 358 15.99 -2.26 17.17
C LYS A 358 15.89 -0.74 17.20
N THR A 359 16.51 -0.09 18.18
CA THR A 359 16.57 1.37 18.27
C THR A 359 17.38 1.94 17.11
N LEU A 360 18.51 1.32 16.77
CA LEU A 360 19.33 1.69 15.62
C LEU A 360 18.58 1.49 14.29
N ASP A 361 17.84 0.37 14.15
CA ASP A 361 16.96 0.08 13.00
C ASP A 361 15.92 1.20 12.78
N LEU A 362 15.32 1.71 13.86
CA LEU A 362 14.36 2.81 13.79
C LEU A 362 15.04 4.17 13.50
N ARG A 363 16.19 4.45 14.12
CA ARG A 363 16.91 5.73 13.93
C ARG A 363 17.48 5.87 12.51
N TYR A 364 17.69 4.76 11.79
CA TYR A 364 18.01 4.80 10.36
C TYR A 364 16.99 5.60 9.53
N HIS A 365 15.72 5.52 9.92
CA HIS A 365 14.56 6.03 9.18
C HIS A 365 14.06 7.41 9.61
N GLU A 366 14.73 8.03 10.57
CA GLU A 366 14.34 9.33 11.06
C GLU A 366 14.63 10.42 10.02
N LEU A 367 13.62 11.24 9.74
CA LEU A 367 13.72 12.31 8.76
C LEU A 367 14.54 13.47 9.34
N GLY A 368 15.49 14.00 8.57
CA GLY A 368 16.34 15.14 8.94
C GLY A 368 17.57 14.79 9.77
N ASP A 369 17.47 13.87 10.73
CA ASP A 369 18.61 13.50 11.61
C ASP A 369 18.84 11.97 11.75
N GLY A 370 18.18 11.16 10.92
CA GLY A 370 18.42 9.73 10.88
C GLY A 370 19.79 9.36 10.31
N TYR A 371 20.18 8.10 10.47
CA TYR A 371 21.49 7.65 10.00
C TYR A 371 21.68 7.83 8.49
N LEU A 372 20.65 7.60 7.68
CA LEU A 372 20.76 7.84 6.25
C LEU A 372 20.99 9.33 5.94
N ALA A 373 20.21 10.24 6.54
CA ALA A 373 20.39 11.68 6.33
C ALA A 373 21.82 12.14 6.69
N ARG A 374 22.38 11.59 7.77
CA ARG A 374 23.77 11.85 8.16
C ARG A 374 24.80 11.27 7.18
N LEU A 375 24.51 10.13 6.54
CA LEU A 375 25.35 9.55 5.49
C LEU A 375 25.28 10.39 4.21
N GLU A 376 24.10 10.87 3.83
CA GLU A 376 23.90 11.79 2.69
C GLU A 376 24.67 13.09 2.91
N ALA A 377 24.57 13.71 4.10
CA ALA A 377 25.32 14.93 4.44
C ALA A 377 26.85 14.77 4.40
N ARG A 378 27.35 13.53 4.53
CA ARG A 378 28.78 13.19 4.42
C ARG A 378 29.20 12.71 3.03
N GLY A 379 28.27 12.68 2.07
CA GLY A 379 28.52 12.18 0.71
C GLY A 379 28.72 10.65 0.62
N LEU A 380 28.35 9.90 1.67
CA LEU A 380 28.48 8.44 1.72
C LEU A 380 27.24 7.72 1.18
N ALA A 381 26.10 8.40 1.10
CA ALA A 381 24.89 7.93 0.44
C ALA A 381 24.57 8.86 -0.75
N PRO A 382 24.47 8.33 -1.98
CA PRO A 382 24.21 9.14 -3.16
C PRO A 382 22.76 9.62 -3.21
N VAL A 383 22.61 10.90 -3.50
CA VAL A 383 21.33 11.59 -3.72
C VAL A 383 21.01 11.60 -5.23
N LEU A 384 19.76 11.33 -5.61
CA LEU A 384 19.30 11.36 -7.01
C LEU A 384 18.67 12.69 -7.40
N VAL A 385 18.00 13.35 -6.46
CA VAL A 385 17.22 14.57 -6.68
C VAL A 385 17.85 15.69 -5.86
N ALA A 386 18.13 16.83 -6.50
CA ALA A 386 18.74 17.96 -5.81
C ALA A 386 17.77 18.56 -4.76
N GLU A 387 18.31 19.15 -3.70
CA GLU A 387 17.48 19.71 -2.61
C GLU A 387 16.53 20.80 -3.14
N GLU A 388 16.98 21.61 -4.11
CA GLU A 388 16.16 22.64 -4.74
C GLU A 388 14.96 22.06 -5.51
N GLU A 389 15.10 20.85 -6.06
CA GLU A 389 14.00 20.14 -6.71
C GLU A 389 13.00 19.60 -5.69
N VAL A 390 13.48 19.12 -4.53
CA VAL A 390 12.63 18.70 -3.41
C VAL A 390 11.85 19.89 -2.86
N GLU A 391 12.52 21.02 -2.57
CA GLU A 391 11.88 22.25 -2.11
C GLU A 391 10.83 22.77 -3.10
N ARG A 392 11.12 22.68 -4.40
CA ARG A 392 10.16 23.01 -5.46
C ARG A 392 8.94 22.09 -5.42
N ALA A 393 9.14 20.78 -5.28
CA ALA A 393 8.08 19.78 -5.27
C ALA A 393 7.14 19.92 -4.06
N VAL A 394 7.62 20.45 -2.93
CA VAL A 394 6.77 20.78 -1.77
C VAL A 394 5.67 21.79 -2.14
N ARG A 395 5.94 22.71 -3.07
CA ARG A 395 5.03 23.80 -3.43
C ARG A 395 4.40 23.65 -4.81
N ARG A 396 5.03 22.93 -5.74
CA ARG A 396 4.56 22.73 -7.12
C ARG A 396 4.28 21.25 -7.40
N PRO A 397 3.01 20.89 -7.72
CA PRO A 397 2.70 19.55 -8.23
C PRO A 397 3.29 19.35 -9.64
N PRO A 398 3.43 18.09 -10.09
CA PRO A 398 3.88 17.76 -11.46
C PRO A 398 2.96 18.36 -12.52
N GLU A 399 3.54 19.09 -13.47
CA GLU A 399 2.84 19.92 -14.47
C GLU A 399 2.11 19.10 -15.55
N ASP A 400 2.64 17.92 -15.85
CA ASP A 400 2.16 16.96 -16.83
C ASP A 400 1.06 16.03 -16.29
N SER A 401 0.50 16.34 -15.12
CA SER A 401 -0.48 15.50 -14.45
C SER A 401 -1.73 16.28 -14.01
N PRO A 402 -2.86 15.59 -13.78
CA PRO A 402 -4.04 16.20 -13.17
C PRO A 402 -3.77 16.86 -11.80
N ALA A 403 -2.65 16.53 -11.14
CA ALA A 403 -2.25 17.18 -9.90
C ALA A 403 -1.93 18.67 -10.09
N PHE A 404 -1.47 19.09 -11.28
CA PHE A 404 -1.22 20.49 -11.58
C PHE A 404 -2.49 21.35 -11.44
N PHE A 405 -3.53 20.98 -12.18
CA PHE A 405 -4.81 21.66 -12.15
C PHE A 405 -5.41 21.63 -10.74
N ARG A 406 -5.34 20.48 -10.07
CA ARG A 406 -5.81 20.31 -8.69
C ARG A 406 -5.10 21.28 -7.72
N GLY A 407 -3.78 21.35 -7.78
CA GLY A 407 -2.99 22.24 -6.92
C GLY A 407 -3.25 23.72 -7.23
N ALA A 408 -3.42 24.07 -8.51
CA ALA A 408 -3.79 25.43 -8.91
C ALA A 408 -5.16 25.83 -8.35
N LEU A 409 -6.14 24.92 -8.37
CA LEU A 409 -7.48 25.19 -7.84
C LEU A 409 -7.47 25.39 -6.32
N ILE A 410 -6.75 24.52 -5.59
CA ILE A 410 -6.58 24.66 -4.13
C ILE A 410 -5.96 26.01 -3.80
N ARG A 411 -4.87 26.39 -4.48
CA ARG A 411 -4.22 27.70 -4.29
C ARG A 411 -5.16 28.86 -4.57
N LYS A 412 -5.92 28.81 -5.66
CA LYS A 412 -6.86 29.88 -6.04
C LYS A 412 -7.98 30.06 -5.01
N GLN A 413 -8.41 28.99 -4.34
CA GLN A 413 -9.50 29.02 -3.35
C GLN A 413 -9.03 29.18 -1.90
N ALA A 414 -7.72 29.17 -1.62
CA ALA A 414 -7.17 29.19 -0.26
C ALA A 414 -7.55 30.44 0.59
N GLY A 415 -8.07 31.50 -0.03
CA GLY A 415 -8.61 32.69 0.64
C GLY A 415 -10.09 32.98 0.36
N SER A 416 -10.79 32.05 -0.29
CA SER A 416 -12.19 32.21 -0.68
C SER A 416 -13.14 31.76 0.43
N ARG A 417 -14.29 32.42 0.57
CA ARG A 417 -15.38 31.96 1.46
C ARG A 417 -16.16 30.76 0.88
N VAL A 418 -15.96 30.45 -0.39
CA VAL A 418 -16.64 29.34 -1.07
C VAL A 418 -15.93 28.04 -0.74
N GLN A 419 -16.65 27.05 -0.21
CA GLN A 419 -16.09 25.75 0.08
C GLN A 419 -15.63 25.06 -1.21
N LEU A 420 -14.40 24.55 -1.18
CA LEU A 420 -13.81 23.71 -2.21
C LEU A 420 -13.69 22.28 -1.66
N ARG A 421 -14.27 21.30 -2.36
CA ARG A 421 -14.02 19.88 -2.12
C ARG A 421 -13.23 19.31 -3.28
N VAL A 422 -12.14 18.62 -2.99
CA VAL A 422 -11.21 18.10 -4.00
C VAL A 422 -10.95 16.61 -3.77
N SER A 423 -10.89 15.85 -4.85
CA SER A 423 -10.50 14.44 -4.84
C SER A 423 -9.47 14.14 -5.95
N TRP A 424 -9.10 12.86 -6.09
CA TRP A 424 -8.28 12.41 -7.21
C TRP A 424 -8.99 12.53 -8.56
N GLU A 425 -10.32 12.45 -8.59
CA GLU A 425 -11.14 12.36 -9.80
C GLU A 425 -11.77 13.69 -10.21
N GLY A 426 -11.85 14.66 -9.30
CA GLY A 426 -12.45 15.96 -9.62
C GLY A 426 -12.43 16.93 -8.46
N ALA A 427 -13.00 18.10 -8.69
CA ALA A 427 -13.18 19.14 -7.69
C ALA A 427 -14.54 19.81 -7.84
N VAL A 428 -15.16 20.15 -6.71
CA VAL A 428 -16.46 20.82 -6.63
C VAL A 428 -16.26 22.15 -5.91
N ILE A 429 -16.67 23.23 -6.57
CA ILE A 429 -16.60 24.61 -6.05
C ILE A 429 -18.03 25.05 -5.75
N GLY A 430 -18.32 25.34 -4.49
CA GLY A 430 -19.65 25.75 -4.08
C GLY A 430 -20.64 24.58 -4.00
N GLY A 431 -21.50 24.66 -2.99
CA GLY A 431 -22.51 23.67 -2.65
C GLY A 431 -22.88 23.83 -1.18
N ARG A 432 -24.16 24.11 -0.89
CA ARG A 432 -24.71 23.85 0.45
C ARG A 432 -24.86 22.33 0.58
N LEU A 433 -24.56 21.80 1.78
CA LEU A 433 -24.81 20.42 2.15
C LEU A 433 -26.28 20.05 1.92
#